data_AF-A0A8J6NJK8-F1
#
_entry.id   AF-A0A8J6NJK8-F1
#
_cell.length_a   1.000
_cell.length_b   1.000
_cell.length_c   1.000
_cell.angle_alpha   90.00
_cell.angle_beta   90.00
_cell.angle_gamma   90.00
#
_symmetry.space_group_name_H-M   'P 1'
#
loop_
_entity.id
_entity.type
_entity.pdbx_description
1 polymer ?
#
loop_
_entity_poly.entity_id
_entity_poly.type
_entity_poly.pdbx_seq_one_letter_code
_entity_poly.pdbx_strand_id
1 'polypeptide(L)'
;MKKLSRRMMIIGIIIVVAAISFSITTERAYSSELGESPDWTTLTEAGAAEATYHQGENIAALPPPPNQDPCLHCHILGEEKGIWTPLIRWVTFGSMGLIFLFGTVRSLSVWKSREQWKPIATRVWEWIDERYDLKDPLSKFLNKPVPQWQRRWWYCLGGLTAFLFVVQGVTGTMLAFYYQPTPEGAYASIQFIETQVRFGAAIRAIHHWSANGMVLMVVAHMARVYVNGAFRKPRELNWVSGVILFITTMGFGLTGYLLPWDQRAYWATTVATEIAGGIPAIGELALVYMRVGWNITSLTLSRFYALHILILPALIVGMMLLHFIMVRKQGIHKPL
;
A
#
# COMPACT_ATOMS: atom_id res chain seq x y z
N MET A 1 13.69 -30.12 8.46
CA MET A 1 12.68 -29.06 8.24
C MET A 1 13.18 -27.84 7.43
N LYS A 2 14.43 -27.37 7.56
CA LYS A 2 14.93 -26.19 6.81
C LYS A 2 15.03 -26.37 5.27
N LYS A 3 15.26 -27.60 4.79
CA LYS A 3 15.41 -27.90 3.34
C LYS A 3 14.07 -27.88 2.58
N LEU A 4 12.95 -28.16 3.26
CA LEU A 4 11.60 -28.19 2.66
C LEU A 4 11.02 -26.77 2.52
N SER A 5 11.26 -25.90 3.50
CA SER A 5 10.87 -24.48 3.46
C SER A 5 11.57 -23.70 2.33
N ARG A 6 12.86 -23.96 2.07
CA ARG A 6 13.56 -23.34 0.92
C ARG A 6 12.99 -23.78 -0.43
N ARG A 7 12.60 -25.06 -0.57
CA ARG A 7 12.00 -25.57 -1.82
C ARG A 7 10.62 -24.96 -2.08
N MET A 8 9.78 -24.79 -1.05
CA MET A 8 8.48 -24.13 -1.19
C MET A 8 8.62 -22.63 -1.52
N MET A 9 9.64 -21.96 -0.97
CA MET A 9 9.91 -20.55 -1.29
C MET A 9 10.40 -20.36 -2.74
N ILE A 10 11.25 -21.26 -3.24
CA ILE A 10 11.71 -21.23 -4.63
C ILE A 10 10.56 -21.52 -5.60
N ILE A 11 9.69 -22.48 -5.29
CA ILE A 11 8.48 -22.76 -6.09
C ILE A 11 7.53 -21.55 -6.10
N GLY A 12 7.34 -20.88 -4.96
CA GLY A 12 6.55 -19.66 -4.88
C GLY A 12 7.12 -18.52 -5.74
N ILE A 13 8.44 -18.33 -5.75
CA ILE A 13 9.10 -17.32 -6.59
C ILE A 13 8.96 -17.67 -8.08
N ILE A 14 9.09 -18.95 -8.47
CA ILE A 14 8.92 -19.37 -9.87
C ILE A 14 7.48 -19.14 -10.34
N ILE A 15 6.48 -19.41 -9.51
CA ILE A 15 5.07 -19.15 -9.85
C ILE A 15 4.81 -17.65 -10.03
N VAL A 16 5.38 -16.80 -9.17
CA VAL A 16 5.24 -15.33 -9.28
C VAL A 16 5.95 -14.80 -10.53
N VAL A 17 7.15 -15.29 -10.84
CA VAL A 17 7.90 -14.87 -12.04
C VAL A 17 7.20 -15.36 -13.32
N ALA A 18 6.61 -16.56 -13.31
CA ALA A 18 5.80 -17.05 -14.43
C ALA A 18 4.52 -16.23 -14.65
N ALA A 19 3.85 -15.79 -13.57
CA ALA A 19 2.66 -14.94 -13.64
C ALA A 19 2.98 -13.52 -14.16
N ILE A 20 4.14 -12.97 -13.77
CA ILE A 20 4.62 -11.67 -14.28
C ILE A 20 4.99 -11.79 -15.77
N SER A 21 5.68 -12.87 -16.16
CA SER A 21 6.05 -13.11 -17.55
C SER A 21 4.83 -13.28 -18.45
N PHE A 22 3.78 -13.97 -17.98
CA PHE A 22 2.52 -14.13 -18.71
C PHE A 22 1.82 -12.78 -18.92
N SER A 23 1.83 -11.89 -17.92
CA SER A 23 1.25 -10.54 -18.03
C SER A 23 1.97 -9.65 -19.05
N ILE A 24 3.31 -9.76 -19.13
CA ILE A 24 4.10 -8.99 -20.10
C ILE A 24 3.85 -9.47 -21.54
N THR A 25 3.65 -10.77 -21.77
CA THR A 25 3.29 -11.28 -23.11
C THR A 25 1.92 -10.82 -23.58
N THR A 26 0.94 -10.66 -22.67
CA THR A 26 -0.40 -10.16 -23.04
C THR A 26 -0.41 -8.67 -23.40
N GLU A 27 0.51 -7.86 -22.85
CA GLU A 27 0.64 -6.44 -23.20
C GLU A 27 1.21 -6.22 -24.61
N ARG A 28 2.04 -7.18 -25.08
CA ARG A 28 2.61 -7.18 -26.43
C ARG A 28 1.60 -7.57 -27.52
N ALA A 29 0.53 -8.28 -27.16
CA ALA A 29 -0.55 -8.63 -28.08
C ALA A 29 -1.56 -7.48 -28.27
N TYR A 30 -1.64 -6.53 -27.32
CA TYR A 30 -2.53 -5.37 -27.42
C TYR A 30 -1.92 -4.22 -28.24
N SER A 31 -0.59 -4.11 -28.28
CA SER A 31 0.11 -3.06 -29.03
C SER A 31 0.18 -3.29 -30.55
N SER A 32 -0.25 -4.46 -31.05
CA SER A 32 -0.32 -4.74 -32.49
C SER A 32 -1.65 -4.34 -33.16
N GLU A 33 -2.64 -3.83 -32.41
CA GLU A 33 -3.97 -3.45 -32.94
C GLU A 33 -4.26 -1.93 -32.94
N LEU A 34 -3.28 -1.08 -32.62
CA LEU A 34 -3.43 0.38 -32.73
C LEU A 34 -2.77 0.88 -34.02
N GLY A 35 -3.61 1.34 -34.94
CA GLY A 35 -3.26 1.80 -36.28
C GLY A 35 -2.30 3.00 -36.35
N GLU A 36 -1.73 3.15 -37.53
CA GLU A 36 -0.68 4.10 -37.94
C GLU A 36 -0.97 5.56 -37.58
N SER A 37 0.07 6.24 -37.09
CA SER A 37 0.16 7.69 -36.94
C SER A 37 0.52 8.36 -38.29
N PRO A 38 0.12 9.62 -38.55
CA PRO A 38 0.39 10.28 -39.83
C PRO A 38 1.89 10.56 -40.06
N ASP A 39 2.25 10.51 -41.34
CA ASP A 39 3.56 10.68 -41.94
C ASP A 39 4.05 12.15 -41.93
N TRP A 40 5.27 12.39 -41.43
CA TRP A 40 5.86 13.72 -41.25
C TRP A 40 6.73 14.19 -42.43
N THR A 41 6.67 13.52 -43.59
CA THR A 41 7.58 13.76 -44.72
C THR A 41 7.18 14.89 -45.68
N THR A 42 6.09 15.63 -45.44
CA THR A 42 5.62 16.69 -46.36
C THR A 42 5.92 18.14 -45.94
N LEU A 43 6.74 18.36 -44.90
CA LEU A 43 7.11 19.71 -44.43
C LEU A 43 8.57 20.13 -44.71
N THR A 44 9.33 19.33 -45.46
CA THR A 44 10.75 19.63 -45.79
C THR A 44 10.99 20.23 -47.17
N GLU A 45 9.95 20.54 -47.96
CA GLU A 45 10.11 21.10 -49.32
C GLU A 45 9.86 22.62 -49.44
N ALA A 46 9.71 23.34 -48.32
CA ALA A 46 9.50 24.80 -48.33
C ALA A 46 10.65 25.62 -47.69
N GLY A 47 11.83 25.02 -47.46
CA GLY A 47 12.95 25.69 -46.78
C GLY A 47 14.35 25.49 -47.39
N ALA A 48 14.45 24.88 -48.57
CA ALA A 48 15.74 24.52 -49.19
C ALA A 48 16.06 25.39 -50.42
N ALA A 49 15.93 26.70 -50.31
CA ALA A 49 16.32 27.62 -51.36
C ALA A 49 16.75 28.98 -50.81
N GLU A 50 17.94 29.06 -50.19
CA GLU A 50 18.71 30.32 -50.22
C GLU A 50 20.22 30.12 -49.97
N ALA A 51 21.03 30.57 -50.95
CA ALA A 51 22.40 31.11 -50.87
C ALA A 51 23.50 30.25 -50.21
N THR A 52 24.28 29.40 -50.91
CA THR A 52 25.43 29.69 -51.82
C THR A 52 26.39 30.85 -51.48
N TYR A 53 27.63 30.46 -51.16
CA TYR A 53 28.92 30.92 -51.74
C TYR A 53 29.34 32.40 -51.64
N HIS A 54 30.43 32.65 -50.89
CA HIS A 54 31.43 33.64 -51.28
C HIS A 54 32.84 33.09 -51.03
N GLN A 55 33.54 32.83 -52.14
CA GLN A 55 34.98 32.60 -52.22
C GLN A 55 35.49 33.41 -53.42
N GLY A 56 36.66 34.05 -53.27
CA GLY A 56 37.36 34.83 -54.30
C GLY A 56 37.53 36.29 -53.88
N GLU A 57 38.67 36.96 -53.98
CA GLU A 57 39.97 36.66 -54.61
C GLU A 57 40.98 37.67 -54.04
N ASN A 58 42.28 37.31 -54.03
CA ASN A 58 43.34 38.09 -54.66
C ASN A 58 44.70 37.45 -54.37
N ILE A 59 45.11 36.60 -55.32
CA ILE A 59 46.49 36.13 -55.48
C ILE A 59 47.14 37.13 -56.44
N ALA A 60 48.15 37.84 -55.96
CA ALA A 60 49.09 38.57 -56.80
C ALA A 60 50.52 38.07 -56.51
N ALA A 61 51.25 37.84 -57.59
CA ALA A 61 52.40 36.97 -57.70
C ALA A 61 53.73 37.48 -57.08
N LEU A 62 54.63 36.51 -56.92
CA LEU A 62 56.00 36.54 -56.36
C LEU A 62 57.00 37.48 -57.06
N PRO A 63 58.01 37.94 -56.31
CA PRO A 63 59.40 37.92 -56.78
C PRO A 63 60.40 37.32 -55.72
N PRO A 64 61.70 37.11 -56.06
CA PRO A 64 62.57 36.01 -55.62
C PRO A 64 63.25 36.21 -54.25
N PRO A 65 63.95 35.20 -53.68
CA PRO A 65 64.40 35.26 -52.29
C PRO A 65 65.71 36.05 -52.16
N PRO A 66 65.85 36.86 -51.08
CA PRO A 66 67.19 37.15 -50.60
C PRO A 66 67.34 37.03 -49.07
N ASN A 67 68.49 36.44 -48.75
CA ASN A 67 69.31 36.58 -47.57
C ASN A 67 68.77 36.13 -46.20
N GLN A 68 69.15 34.91 -45.82
CA GLN A 68 69.23 34.53 -44.42
C GLN A 68 70.47 35.20 -43.83
N ASP A 69 70.28 36.21 -42.97
CA ASP A 69 71.32 36.64 -42.06
C ASP A 69 71.10 36.05 -40.65
N PRO A 70 72.14 35.44 -40.05
CA PRO A 70 72.03 34.57 -38.89
C PRO A 70 72.17 35.36 -37.59
N CYS A 71 71.08 35.60 -36.87
CA CYS A 71 71.16 36.15 -35.51
C CYS A 71 70.12 35.54 -34.56
N LEU A 72 70.28 34.25 -34.23
CA LEU A 72 69.55 33.58 -33.14
C LEU A 72 70.08 33.98 -31.73
N HIS A 73 70.95 34.98 -31.63
CA HIS A 73 71.69 35.26 -30.38
C HIS A 73 71.61 36.69 -29.83
N CYS A 74 70.69 37.54 -30.32
CA CYS A 74 70.56 38.92 -29.83
C CYS A 74 69.45 39.15 -28.78
N HIS A 75 68.76 38.12 -28.27
CA HIS A 75 67.69 38.28 -27.27
C HIS A 75 68.11 38.10 -25.80
N ILE A 76 69.39 37.82 -25.51
CA ILE A 76 69.83 37.50 -24.13
C ILE A 76 70.27 38.73 -23.33
N LEU A 77 70.35 39.92 -23.94
CA LEU A 77 70.73 41.14 -23.22
C LEU A 77 69.76 42.29 -23.54
N GLY A 78 68.60 42.28 -22.87
CA GLY A 78 67.58 43.33 -23.00
C GLY A 78 66.61 43.37 -21.81
N GLU A 79 66.91 44.27 -20.87
CA GLU A 79 66.02 44.98 -19.92
C GLU A 79 64.51 44.61 -19.94
N GLU A 80 64.05 43.78 -18.98
CA GLU A 80 62.63 43.41 -18.83
C GLU A 80 61.76 44.60 -18.36
N LYS A 81 61.08 45.28 -19.29
CA LYS A 81 59.97 46.22 -19.00
C LYS A 81 58.59 45.54 -19.07
N GLY A 82 58.51 44.28 -18.68
CA GLY A 82 57.27 43.51 -18.65
C GLY A 82 56.61 43.51 -17.27
N ILE A 83 55.27 43.54 -17.23
CA ILE A 83 54.46 43.36 -16.01
C ILE A 83 54.78 42.06 -15.25
N TRP A 84 55.47 41.11 -15.88
CA TRP A 84 55.84 39.82 -15.32
C TRP A 84 57.25 39.82 -14.73
N THR A 85 57.55 40.76 -13.84
CA THR A 85 58.78 40.67 -13.05
C THR A 85 58.79 39.39 -12.21
N PRO A 86 59.97 38.85 -11.84
CA PRO A 86 60.07 37.67 -11.00
C PRO A 86 59.21 37.76 -9.74
N LEU A 87 59.14 38.95 -9.14
CA LEU A 87 58.37 39.24 -7.94
C LEU A 87 56.85 39.14 -8.19
N ILE A 88 56.35 39.67 -9.30
CA ILE A 88 54.92 39.61 -9.65
C ILE A 88 54.47 38.18 -9.92
N ARG A 89 55.31 37.35 -10.56
CA ARG A 89 55.02 35.90 -10.75
C ARG A 89 54.83 35.18 -9.42
N TRP A 90 55.72 35.39 -8.44
CA TRP A 90 55.60 34.75 -7.13
C TRP A 90 54.37 35.21 -6.34
N VAL A 91 53.99 36.48 -6.45
CA VAL A 91 52.79 37.02 -5.78
C VAL A 91 51.51 36.46 -6.40
N THR A 92 51.41 36.35 -7.73
CA THR A 92 50.22 35.79 -8.39
C THR A 92 50.08 34.29 -8.12
N PHE A 93 51.16 33.51 -8.24
CA PHE A 93 51.10 32.07 -7.94
C PHE A 93 50.91 31.79 -6.44
N GLY A 94 51.51 32.59 -5.55
CA GLY A 94 51.34 32.48 -4.10
C GLY A 94 49.92 32.81 -3.65
N SER A 95 49.33 33.89 -4.18
CA SER A 95 47.94 34.27 -3.86
C SER A 95 46.91 33.29 -4.41
N MET A 96 47.06 32.82 -5.66
CA MET A 96 46.23 31.73 -6.20
C MET A 96 46.39 30.44 -5.39
N GLY A 97 47.60 30.10 -4.96
CA GLY A 97 47.88 28.95 -4.10
C GLY A 97 47.18 29.03 -2.74
N LEU A 98 47.17 30.20 -2.10
CA LEU A 98 46.46 30.42 -0.84
C LEU A 98 44.93 30.34 -1.00
N ILE A 99 44.38 30.88 -2.09
CA ILE A 99 42.95 30.78 -2.41
C ILE A 99 42.57 29.31 -2.65
N PHE A 100 43.39 28.56 -3.38
CA PHE A 100 43.17 27.14 -3.62
C PHE A 100 43.29 26.31 -2.34
N LEU A 101 44.28 26.59 -1.48
CA LEU A 101 44.44 25.93 -0.18
C LEU A 101 43.25 26.22 0.73
N PHE A 102 42.81 27.47 0.81
CA PHE A 102 41.63 27.85 1.59
C PHE A 102 40.35 27.21 1.04
N GLY A 103 40.19 27.21 -0.28
CA GLY A 103 39.05 26.57 -0.97
C GLY A 103 39.00 25.06 -0.77
N THR A 104 40.15 24.38 -0.79
CA THR A 104 40.24 22.94 -0.52
C THR A 104 39.99 22.62 0.94
N VAL A 105 40.55 23.39 1.89
CA VAL A 105 40.27 23.23 3.33
C VAL A 105 38.79 23.44 3.64
N ARG A 106 38.16 24.46 3.05
CA ARG A 106 36.72 24.73 3.21
C ARG A 106 35.88 23.61 2.59
N SER A 107 36.22 23.14 1.40
CA SER A 107 35.51 22.03 0.73
C SER A 107 35.64 20.72 1.52
N LEU A 108 36.83 20.41 2.05
CA LEU A 108 37.06 19.24 2.90
C LEU A 108 36.33 19.34 4.24
N SER A 109 36.24 20.55 4.81
CA SER A 109 35.45 20.82 6.01
C SER A 109 33.96 20.55 5.76
N VAL A 110 33.40 21.00 4.63
CA VAL A 110 32.02 20.72 4.23
C VAL A 110 31.76 19.24 4.01
N TRP A 111 32.72 18.51 3.43
CA TRP A 111 32.61 17.06 3.28
C TRP A 111 32.63 16.32 4.63
N LYS A 112 33.39 16.82 5.59
CA LYS A 112 33.46 16.25 6.95
C LYS A 112 32.22 16.58 7.80
N SER A 113 31.59 17.73 7.58
CA SER A 113 30.38 18.16 8.29
C SER A 113 29.07 17.81 7.57
N ARG A 114 29.13 17.16 6.40
CA ARG A 114 27.93 16.75 5.68
C ARG A 114 27.21 15.66 6.47
N GLU A 115 26.07 16.03 7.07
CA GLU A 115 25.18 15.05 7.68
C GLU A 115 24.86 13.94 6.67
N GLN A 116 24.92 12.70 7.15
CA GLN A 116 24.63 11.53 6.34
C GLN A 116 23.23 11.68 5.72
N TRP A 117 23.12 11.47 4.41
CA TRP A 117 21.84 11.60 3.72
C TRP A 117 20.86 10.56 4.27
N LYS A 118 19.91 11.03 5.07
CA LYS A 118 18.82 10.22 5.61
C LYS A 118 17.71 10.09 4.55
N PRO A 119 17.25 8.88 4.21
CA PRO A 119 16.12 8.71 3.29
C PRO A 119 14.88 9.44 3.83
N ILE A 120 14.05 9.97 2.92
CA ILE A 120 12.87 10.78 3.27
C ILE A 120 12.00 10.10 4.34
N ALA A 121 11.82 8.79 4.25
CA ALA A 121 11.07 8.01 5.23
C ALA A 121 11.61 8.14 6.66
N THR A 122 12.93 8.13 6.87
CA THR A 122 13.54 8.28 8.20
C THR A 122 13.39 9.69 8.74
N ARG A 123 13.50 10.72 7.88
CA ARG A 123 13.28 12.11 8.29
C ARG A 123 11.82 12.36 8.69
N VAL A 124 10.88 11.83 7.90
CA VAL A 124 9.46 11.88 8.24
C VAL A 124 9.20 11.15 9.54
N TRP A 125 9.81 9.98 9.76
CA TRP A 125 9.64 9.27 11.03
C TRP A 125 10.19 10.04 12.22
N GLU A 126 11.41 10.57 12.13
CA GLU A 126 12.01 11.38 13.20
C GLU A 126 11.17 12.61 13.52
N TRP A 127 10.64 13.31 12.50
CA TRP A 127 9.77 14.47 12.68
C TRP A 127 8.43 14.11 13.34
N ILE A 128 7.82 12.98 12.97
CA ILE A 128 6.59 12.50 13.61
C ILE A 128 6.88 12.11 15.06
N ASP A 129 7.98 11.40 15.29
CA ASP A 129 8.38 10.92 16.61
C ASP A 129 8.67 12.07 17.57
N GLU A 130 9.36 13.11 17.11
CA GLU A 130 9.62 14.33 17.89
C GLU A 130 8.32 15.02 18.37
N ARG A 131 7.25 14.95 17.58
CA ARG A 131 5.97 15.64 17.89
C ARG A 131 5.01 14.82 18.72
N TYR A 132 4.96 13.52 18.46
CA TYR A 132 3.93 12.64 19.01
C TYR A 132 4.48 11.54 19.92
N ASP A 133 5.80 11.46 20.09
CA ASP A 133 6.53 10.49 20.93
C ASP A 133 5.98 9.06 20.75
N LEU A 134 5.85 8.65 19.47
CA LEU A 134 5.18 7.39 19.10
C LEU A 134 6.08 6.18 19.25
N LYS A 135 7.41 6.36 19.24
CA LYS A 135 8.37 5.27 19.27
C LYS A 135 8.30 4.46 20.55
N ASP A 136 8.14 5.09 21.71
CA ASP A 136 8.04 4.39 22.98
C ASP A 136 6.78 3.53 23.12
N PRO A 137 5.55 4.04 22.87
CA PRO A 137 4.35 3.21 22.89
C PRO A 137 4.37 2.14 21.80
N LEU A 138 4.87 2.44 20.59
CA LEU A 138 4.92 1.49 19.48
C LEU A 138 5.96 0.38 19.71
N SER A 139 7.17 0.73 20.16
CA SER A 139 8.22 -0.26 20.45
C SER A 139 7.83 -1.17 21.61
N LYS A 140 7.21 -0.62 22.66
CA LYS A 140 6.62 -1.39 23.76
C LYS A 140 5.44 -2.24 23.28
N PHE A 141 4.72 -1.81 22.24
CA PHE A 141 3.65 -2.58 21.62
C PHE A 141 4.19 -3.79 20.84
N LEU A 142 5.16 -3.56 19.95
CA LEU A 142 5.72 -4.56 19.04
C LEU A 142 6.66 -5.55 19.73
N ASN A 143 7.50 -5.09 20.68
CA ASN A 143 8.58 -5.90 21.25
C ASN A 143 8.18 -6.73 22.48
N LYS A 144 6.89 -6.99 22.70
CA LYS A 144 6.46 -7.83 23.82
C LYS A 144 6.87 -9.29 23.54
N PRO A 145 7.73 -9.91 24.37
CA PRO A 145 8.21 -11.26 24.11
C PRO A 145 7.05 -12.26 24.17
N VAL A 146 6.98 -13.14 23.16
CA VAL A 146 5.98 -14.20 23.07
C VAL A 146 6.60 -15.50 23.64
N PRO A 147 6.09 -16.03 24.77
CA PRO A 147 6.54 -17.30 25.32
C PRO A 147 6.47 -18.44 24.31
N GLN A 148 7.41 -19.40 24.39
CA GLN A 148 7.52 -20.47 23.41
C GLN A 148 6.24 -21.30 23.26
N TRP A 149 5.49 -21.51 24.34
CA TRP A 149 4.22 -22.25 24.34
C TRP A 149 3.08 -21.53 23.61
N GLN A 150 3.13 -20.21 23.45
CA GLN A 150 2.14 -19.43 22.71
C GLN A 150 2.30 -19.53 21.19
N ARG A 151 3.42 -20.06 20.70
CA ARG A 151 3.67 -20.24 19.25
C ARG A 151 2.96 -21.47 18.65
N ARG A 152 2.19 -22.21 19.45
CA ARG A 152 1.40 -23.35 18.92
C ARG A 152 0.25 -22.82 18.06
N TRP A 153 -0.07 -23.51 16.97
CA TRP A 153 -1.00 -23.03 15.95
C TRP A 153 -2.40 -22.70 16.49
N TRP A 154 -2.91 -23.43 17.49
CA TRP A 154 -4.23 -23.18 18.09
C TRP A 154 -4.29 -21.88 18.93
N TYR A 155 -3.14 -21.28 19.27
CA TYR A 155 -3.13 -19.95 19.87
C TYR A 155 -3.35 -18.84 18.83
N CYS A 156 -3.11 -19.12 17.55
CA CYS A 156 -3.30 -18.18 16.44
C CYS A 156 -4.77 -18.02 16.02
N LEU A 157 -5.69 -18.87 16.47
CA LEU A 157 -7.11 -18.86 16.06
C LEU A 157 -7.76 -17.48 16.19
N GLY A 158 -7.55 -16.77 17.31
CA GLY A 158 -8.11 -15.43 17.50
C GLY A 158 -7.51 -14.39 16.54
N GLY A 159 -6.21 -14.48 16.25
CA GLY A 159 -5.56 -13.63 15.26
C GLY A 159 -6.01 -13.94 13.84
N LEU A 160 -6.29 -15.21 13.53
CA LEU A 160 -6.83 -15.64 12.24
C LEU A 160 -8.26 -15.13 12.04
N THR A 161 -9.12 -15.17 13.07
CA THR A 161 -10.45 -14.54 13.04
C THR A 161 -10.34 -13.04 12.75
N ALA A 162 -9.42 -12.33 13.42
CA ALA A 162 -9.21 -10.90 13.18
C ALA A 162 -8.69 -10.61 11.76
N PHE A 163 -7.81 -11.46 11.23
CA PHE A 163 -7.35 -11.36 9.85
C PHE A 163 -8.51 -11.56 8.86
N LEU A 164 -9.36 -12.57 9.06
CA LEU A 164 -10.53 -12.80 8.21
C LEU A 164 -11.51 -11.62 8.28
N PHE A 165 -11.68 -10.98 9.43
CA PHE A 165 -12.46 -9.75 9.54
C PHE A 165 -11.88 -8.62 8.67
N VAL A 166 -10.55 -8.44 8.64
CA VAL A 166 -9.91 -7.46 7.75
C VAL A 166 -10.15 -7.80 6.28
N VAL A 167 -10.06 -9.08 5.91
CA VAL A 167 -10.41 -9.55 4.55
C VAL A 167 -11.87 -9.21 4.21
N GLN A 168 -12.80 -9.42 5.15
CA GLN A 168 -14.21 -9.04 4.99
C GLN A 168 -14.40 -7.54 4.82
N GLY A 169 -13.68 -6.72 5.59
CA GLY A 169 -13.71 -5.27 5.44
C GLY A 169 -13.28 -4.84 4.04
N VAL A 170 -12.09 -5.29 3.59
CA VAL A 170 -11.55 -4.91 2.27
C VAL A 170 -12.45 -5.39 1.14
N THR A 171 -12.80 -6.68 1.12
CA THR A 171 -13.65 -7.23 0.05
C THR A 171 -15.07 -6.67 0.09
N GLY A 172 -15.61 -6.41 1.29
CA GLY A 172 -16.92 -5.79 1.47
C GLY A 172 -16.96 -4.35 0.92
N THR A 173 -15.93 -3.54 1.19
CA THR A 173 -15.80 -2.20 0.59
C THR A 173 -15.72 -2.28 -0.94
N MET A 174 -14.97 -3.23 -1.49
CA MET A 174 -14.88 -3.41 -2.94
C MET A 174 -16.23 -3.77 -3.58
N LEU A 175 -17.01 -4.65 -2.94
CA LEU A 175 -18.36 -5.01 -3.41
C LEU A 175 -19.36 -3.86 -3.27
N ALA A 176 -19.23 -3.06 -2.21
CA ALA A 176 -20.12 -1.93 -1.95
C ALA A 176 -20.06 -0.84 -3.04
N PHE A 177 -18.97 -0.73 -3.81
CA PHE A 177 -18.88 0.20 -4.93
C PHE A 177 -19.83 -0.14 -6.10
N TYR A 178 -20.24 -1.40 -6.24
CA TYR A 178 -21.04 -1.89 -7.37
C TYR A 178 -22.44 -2.34 -6.96
N TYR A 179 -22.66 -2.64 -5.69
CA TYR A 179 -23.91 -3.19 -5.18
C TYR A 179 -25.00 -2.12 -5.07
N GLN A 180 -26.21 -2.43 -5.56
CA GLN A 180 -27.37 -1.53 -5.47
C GLN A 180 -28.39 -2.05 -4.45
N PRO A 181 -28.63 -1.35 -3.32
CA PRO A 181 -29.51 -1.83 -2.24
C PRO A 181 -31.00 -1.57 -2.52
N THR A 182 -31.49 -1.94 -3.70
CA THR A 182 -32.92 -1.88 -4.07
C THR A 182 -33.40 -3.27 -4.50
N PRO A 183 -34.64 -3.70 -4.22
CA PRO A 183 -35.11 -5.04 -4.61
C PRO A 183 -34.99 -5.32 -6.11
N GLU A 184 -35.18 -4.30 -6.95
CA GLU A 184 -35.12 -4.41 -8.41
C GLU A 184 -33.68 -4.52 -8.91
N GLY A 185 -32.73 -3.90 -8.20
CA GLY A 185 -31.32 -3.79 -8.59
C GLY A 185 -30.36 -4.71 -7.85
N ALA A 186 -30.73 -5.24 -6.67
CA ALA A 186 -29.83 -5.99 -5.80
C ALA A 186 -29.31 -7.25 -6.49
N TYR A 187 -30.21 -8.11 -6.96
CA TYR A 187 -29.81 -9.34 -7.66
C TYR A 187 -29.08 -9.04 -8.96
N ALA A 188 -29.56 -8.07 -9.75
CA ALA A 188 -28.92 -7.66 -10.99
C ALA A 188 -27.49 -7.11 -10.76
N SER A 189 -27.27 -6.35 -9.68
CA SER A 189 -25.96 -5.82 -9.31
C SER A 189 -24.98 -6.93 -8.92
N ILE A 190 -25.46 -8.00 -8.26
CA ILE A 190 -24.64 -9.19 -7.99
C ILE A 190 -24.25 -9.89 -9.30
N GLN A 191 -25.19 -10.07 -10.23
CA GLN A 191 -24.88 -10.66 -11.54
C GLN A 191 -23.87 -9.82 -12.33
N PHE A 192 -23.99 -8.49 -12.25
CA PHE A 192 -23.02 -7.56 -12.84
C PHE A 192 -21.62 -7.72 -12.23
N ILE A 193 -21.51 -7.80 -10.89
CA ILE A 193 -20.25 -8.04 -10.19
C ILE A 193 -19.61 -9.37 -10.63
N GLU A 194 -20.42 -10.42 -10.81
CA GLU A 194 -19.91 -11.73 -11.19
C GLU A 194 -19.45 -11.81 -12.65
N THR A 195 -20.15 -11.12 -13.56
CA THR A 195 -19.97 -11.31 -15.01
C THR A 195 -19.18 -10.20 -15.70
N GLN A 196 -19.33 -8.95 -15.24
CA GLN A 196 -18.79 -7.77 -15.94
C GLN A 196 -17.60 -7.13 -15.21
N VAL A 197 -17.57 -7.21 -13.87
CA VAL A 197 -16.50 -6.60 -13.07
C VAL A 197 -15.25 -7.48 -13.10
N ARG A 198 -14.11 -6.91 -13.51
CA ARG A 198 -12.81 -7.62 -13.51
C ARG A 198 -12.48 -8.12 -12.10
N PHE A 199 -12.25 -9.43 -11.96
CA PHE A 199 -12.07 -10.13 -10.67
C PHE A 199 -13.26 -10.06 -9.70
N GLY A 200 -14.43 -9.54 -10.10
CA GLY A 200 -15.58 -9.37 -9.21
C GLY A 200 -16.12 -10.69 -8.66
N ALA A 201 -16.24 -11.72 -9.50
CA ALA A 201 -16.60 -13.08 -9.06
C ALA A 201 -15.63 -13.64 -7.99
N ALA A 202 -14.32 -13.41 -8.17
CA ALA A 202 -13.31 -13.86 -7.22
C ALA A 202 -13.42 -13.11 -5.89
N ILE A 203 -13.60 -11.79 -5.92
CA ILE A 203 -13.77 -10.96 -4.71
C ILE A 203 -15.03 -11.39 -3.94
N ARG A 204 -16.14 -11.60 -4.64
CA ARG A 204 -17.38 -12.09 -4.03
C ARG A 204 -17.20 -13.47 -3.41
N ALA A 205 -16.51 -14.39 -4.11
CA ALA A 205 -16.19 -15.70 -3.56
C ALA A 205 -15.31 -15.60 -2.32
N ILE A 206 -14.27 -14.76 -2.32
CA ILE A 206 -13.42 -14.52 -1.15
C ILE A 206 -14.26 -13.97 0.01
N HIS A 207 -15.16 -13.02 -0.24
CA HIS A 207 -16.03 -12.46 0.79
C HIS A 207 -16.95 -13.53 1.40
N HIS A 208 -17.54 -14.38 0.56
CA HIS A 208 -18.41 -15.47 1.02
C HIS A 208 -17.64 -16.55 1.81
N TRP A 209 -16.52 -17.04 1.28
CA TRP A 209 -15.72 -18.09 1.93
C TRP A 209 -15.01 -17.58 3.18
N SER A 210 -14.58 -16.32 3.21
CA SER A 210 -13.98 -15.70 4.39
C SER A 210 -15.02 -15.46 5.48
N ALA A 211 -16.29 -15.19 5.15
CA ALA A 211 -17.39 -15.16 6.14
C ALA A 211 -17.53 -16.51 6.85
N ASN A 212 -17.65 -17.59 6.08
CA ASN A 212 -17.77 -18.95 6.61
C ASN A 212 -16.53 -19.36 7.42
N GLY A 213 -15.33 -19.02 6.91
CA GLY A 213 -14.08 -19.20 7.62
C GLY A 213 -14.05 -18.43 8.95
N MET A 214 -14.54 -17.19 8.97
CA MET A 214 -14.56 -16.36 10.17
C MET A 214 -15.44 -16.96 11.25
N VAL A 215 -16.63 -17.46 10.89
CA VAL A 215 -17.55 -18.16 11.81
C VAL A 215 -16.89 -19.43 12.36
N LEU A 216 -16.27 -20.24 11.50
CA LEU A 216 -15.56 -21.44 11.93
C LEU A 216 -14.41 -21.12 12.90
N MET A 217 -13.61 -20.09 12.59
CA MET A 217 -12.46 -19.70 13.39
C MET A 217 -12.86 -19.09 14.73
N VAL A 218 -13.93 -18.28 14.79
CA VAL A 218 -14.41 -17.73 16.07
C VAL A 218 -14.94 -18.85 16.97
N VAL A 219 -15.67 -19.84 16.44
CA VAL A 219 -16.14 -21.00 17.21
C VAL A 219 -14.96 -21.81 17.73
N ALA A 220 -13.98 -22.12 16.87
CA ALA A 220 -12.77 -22.82 17.28
C ALA A 220 -11.96 -22.02 18.33
N HIS A 221 -11.90 -20.70 18.20
CA HIS A 221 -11.26 -19.82 19.16
C HIS A 221 -11.96 -19.87 20.53
N MET A 222 -13.29 -19.79 20.55
CA MET A 222 -14.08 -19.91 21.77
C MET A 222 -13.91 -21.27 22.44
N ALA A 223 -13.97 -22.36 21.66
CA ALA A 223 -13.74 -23.71 22.15
C ALA A 223 -12.36 -23.84 22.83
N ARG A 224 -11.30 -23.29 22.20
CA ARG A 224 -9.95 -23.27 22.79
C ARG A 224 -9.90 -22.50 24.10
N VAL A 225 -10.58 -21.36 24.20
CA VAL A 225 -10.63 -20.55 25.43
C VAL A 225 -11.36 -21.30 26.55
N TYR A 226 -12.45 -21.99 26.21
CA TYR A 226 -13.23 -22.80 27.13
C TYR A 226 -12.43 -24.01 27.66
N VAL A 227 -11.88 -24.83 26.76
CA VAL A 227 -11.11 -26.04 27.13
C VAL A 227 -9.89 -25.70 27.99
N ASN A 228 -9.19 -24.60 27.70
CA ASN A 228 -8.02 -24.18 28.48
C ASN A 228 -8.39 -23.42 29.76
N GLY A 229 -9.68 -23.25 30.09
CA GLY A 229 -10.13 -22.51 31.27
C GLY A 229 -9.70 -21.04 31.29
N ALA A 230 -9.39 -20.46 30.12
CA ALA A 230 -8.76 -19.14 30.03
C ALA A 230 -9.72 -17.98 30.36
N PHE A 231 -11.01 -18.25 30.46
CA PHE A 231 -12.08 -17.32 30.85
C PHE A 231 -12.17 -17.06 32.37
N ARG A 232 -11.48 -17.87 33.20
CA ARG A 232 -11.47 -17.70 34.67
C ARG A 232 -10.78 -16.40 35.09
N LYS A 233 -10.98 -16.00 36.35
CA LYS A 233 -10.37 -14.82 36.98
C LYS A 233 -8.89 -14.68 36.59
N PRO A 234 -8.42 -13.49 36.15
CA PRO A 234 -9.10 -12.18 36.07
C PRO A 234 -9.67 -11.84 34.66
N ARG A 235 -9.94 -12.83 33.80
CA ARG A 235 -10.29 -12.66 32.37
C ARG A 235 -11.79 -12.75 32.07
N GLU A 236 -12.66 -12.60 33.05
CA GLU A 236 -14.11 -12.76 32.88
C GLU A 236 -14.69 -11.76 31.88
N LEU A 237 -14.31 -10.48 31.98
CA LEU A 237 -14.75 -9.44 31.04
C LEU A 237 -14.22 -9.66 29.61
N ASN A 238 -13.05 -10.29 29.49
CA ASN A 238 -12.53 -10.66 28.18
C ASN A 238 -13.35 -11.78 27.54
N TRP A 239 -13.89 -12.71 28.35
CA TRP A 239 -14.84 -13.71 27.86
C TRP A 239 -16.16 -13.08 27.43
N VAL A 240 -16.75 -12.19 28.25
CA VAL A 240 -18.01 -11.50 27.92
C VAL A 240 -17.88 -10.71 26.61
N SER A 241 -16.80 -9.94 26.44
CA SER A 241 -16.54 -9.25 25.17
C SER A 241 -16.38 -10.21 23.99
N GLY A 242 -15.76 -11.37 24.19
CA GLY A 242 -15.67 -12.43 23.18
C GLY A 242 -17.03 -13.00 22.77
N VAL A 243 -17.94 -13.20 23.74
CA VAL A 243 -19.33 -13.63 23.46
C VAL A 243 -20.10 -12.56 22.69
N ILE A 244 -19.96 -11.28 23.06
CA ILE A 244 -20.57 -10.18 22.30
C ILE A 244 -20.05 -10.15 20.87
N LEU A 245 -18.73 -10.26 20.67
CA LEU A 245 -18.11 -10.34 19.34
C LEU A 245 -18.62 -11.52 18.52
N PHE A 246 -18.83 -12.68 19.16
CA PHE A 246 -19.41 -13.85 18.51
C PHE A 246 -20.84 -13.57 18.03
N ILE A 247 -21.70 -13.02 18.89
CA ILE A 247 -23.07 -12.64 18.54
C ILE A 247 -23.09 -11.61 17.41
N THR A 248 -22.23 -10.58 17.46
CA THR A 248 -22.09 -9.60 16.39
C THR A 248 -21.64 -10.25 15.08
N THR A 249 -20.72 -11.23 15.13
CA THR A 249 -20.28 -12.00 13.95
C THR A 249 -21.42 -12.82 13.34
N MET A 250 -22.28 -13.43 14.17
CA MET A 250 -23.49 -14.10 13.68
C MET A 250 -24.47 -13.11 13.05
N GLY A 251 -24.58 -11.90 13.62
CA GLY A 251 -25.33 -10.79 13.04
C GLY A 251 -24.82 -10.38 11.65
N PHE A 252 -23.50 -10.34 11.43
CA PHE A 252 -22.94 -10.15 10.09
C PHE A 252 -23.35 -11.26 9.12
N GLY A 253 -23.32 -12.52 9.56
CA GLY A 253 -23.75 -13.65 8.74
C GLY A 253 -25.19 -13.50 8.27
N LEU A 254 -26.11 -13.19 9.18
CA LEU A 254 -27.51 -12.95 8.86
C LEU A 254 -27.69 -11.75 7.92
N THR A 255 -27.12 -10.60 8.30
CA THR A 255 -27.32 -9.35 7.57
C THR A 255 -26.64 -9.33 6.22
N GLY A 256 -25.57 -10.08 6.00
CA GLY A 256 -24.90 -10.20 4.70
C GLY A 256 -25.57 -11.20 3.78
N TYR A 257 -26.12 -12.29 4.33
CA TYR A 257 -26.79 -13.34 3.55
C TYR A 257 -28.04 -12.84 2.84
N LEU A 258 -28.68 -11.77 3.33
CA LEU A 258 -29.88 -11.21 2.71
C LEU A 258 -29.61 -10.29 1.50
N LEU A 259 -28.39 -9.73 1.36
CA LEU A 259 -28.08 -8.73 0.33
C LEU A 259 -28.26 -9.24 -1.11
N PRO A 260 -27.96 -10.50 -1.47
CA PRO A 260 -28.20 -10.98 -2.83
C PRO A 260 -29.66 -10.92 -3.28
N TRP A 261 -30.61 -10.84 -2.32
CA TRP A 261 -32.04 -10.74 -2.57
C TRP A 261 -32.62 -11.83 -3.49
N ASP A 262 -32.09 -13.04 -3.38
CA ASP A 262 -32.65 -14.23 -4.03
C ASP A 262 -33.77 -14.86 -3.17
N GLN A 263 -34.45 -15.88 -3.70
CA GLN A 263 -35.58 -16.52 -3.01
C GLN A 263 -35.19 -17.07 -1.63
N ARG A 264 -33.95 -17.55 -1.49
CA ARG A 264 -33.43 -18.10 -0.23
C ARG A 264 -33.15 -16.98 0.77
N ALA A 265 -32.50 -15.90 0.35
CA ALA A 265 -32.25 -14.71 1.15
C ALA A 265 -33.56 -14.09 1.67
N TYR A 266 -34.58 -13.96 0.80
CA TYR A 266 -35.87 -13.39 1.17
C TYR A 266 -36.54 -14.20 2.28
N TRP A 267 -36.70 -15.52 2.10
CA TRP A 267 -37.33 -16.37 3.11
C TRP A 267 -36.50 -16.51 4.39
N ALA A 268 -35.17 -16.55 4.29
CA ALA A 268 -34.31 -16.53 5.47
C ALA A 268 -34.50 -15.24 6.28
N THR A 269 -34.68 -14.09 5.60
CA THR A 269 -34.97 -12.81 6.24
C THR A 269 -36.33 -12.83 6.93
N THR A 270 -37.37 -13.40 6.30
CA THR A 270 -38.69 -13.61 6.90
C THR A 270 -38.59 -14.37 8.22
N VAL A 271 -38.00 -15.56 8.19
CA VAL A 271 -37.85 -16.42 9.37
C VAL A 271 -37.03 -15.73 10.46
N ALA A 272 -35.90 -15.11 10.11
CA ALA A 272 -35.04 -14.46 11.10
C ALA A 272 -35.73 -13.28 11.82
N THR A 273 -36.48 -12.48 11.07
CA THR A 273 -37.21 -11.34 11.64
C THR A 273 -38.46 -11.77 12.41
N GLU A 274 -39.08 -12.90 12.07
CA GLU A 274 -40.15 -13.52 12.86
C GLU A 274 -39.65 -14.11 14.18
N ILE A 275 -38.49 -14.76 14.18
CA ILE A 275 -37.87 -15.25 15.43
C ILE A 275 -37.63 -14.10 16.40
N ALA A 276 -37.10 -12.97 15.90
CA ALA A 276 -36.94 -11.77 16.71
C ALA A 276 -38.28 -11.15 17.14
N GLY A 277 -39.32 -11.28 16.30
CA GLY A 277 -40.70 -10.91 16.62
C GLY A 277 -41.36 -11.74 17.72
N GLY A 278 -40.89 -12.98 17.93
CA GLY A 278 -41.40 -13.88 18.97
C GLY A 278 -40.95 -13.55 20.40
N ILE A 279 -40.08 -12.56 20.59
CA ILE A 279 -39.62 -12.16 21.93
C ILE A 279 -40.77 -11.49 22.69
N PRO A 280 -41.14 -11.97 23.89
CA PRO A 280 -42.21 -11.34 24.66
C PRO A 280 -41.85 -9.88 25.01
N ALA A 281 -42.87 -9.02 25.07
CA ALA A 281 -42.81 -7.57 25.36
C ALA A 281 -42.12 -6.68 24.31
N ILE A 282 -41.01 -7.10 23.69
CA ILE A 282 -40.24 -6.24 22.75
C ILE A 282 -40.23 -6.73 21.30
N GLY A 283 -40.75 -7.93 21.04
CA GLY A 283 -40.65 -8.59 19.73
C GLY A 283 -41.35 -7.83 18.60
N GLU A 284 -42.58 -7.36 18.82
CA GLU A 284 -43.30 -6.57 17.81
C GLU A 284 -42.56 -5.28 17.44
N LEU A 285 -42.04 -4.55 18.45
CA LEU A 285 -41.24 -3.36 18.25
C LEU A 285 -39.96 -3.67 17.46
N ALA A 286 -39.26 -4.74 17.81
CA ALA A 286 -38.05 -5.18 17.11
C ALA A 286 -38.36 -5.55 15.65
N LEU A 287 -39.44 -6.30 15.39
CA LEU A 287 -39.88 -6.70 14.06
C LEU A 287 -40.20 -5.49 13.19
N VAL A 288 -41.04 -4.58 13.68
CA VAL A 288 -41.42 -3.35 12.95
C VAL A 288 -40.19 -2.47 12.71
N TYR A 289 -39.25 -2.40 13.65
CA TYR A 289 -38.02 -1.65 13.48
C TYR A 289 -37.08 -2.28 12.44
N MET A 290 -36.96 -3.61 12.39
CA MET A 290 -36.13 -4.28 11.38
C MET A 290 -36.76 -4.21 9.98
N ARG A 291 -38.05 -4.48 9.85
CA ARG A 291 -38.76 -4.57 8.56
C ARG A 291 -39.27 -3.22 8.04
N VAL A 292 -39.39 -2.21 8.89
CA VAL A 292 -40.04 -0.92 8.59
C VAL A 292 -41.53 -1.07 8.29
N GLY A 293 -42.17 -1.97 9.01
CA GLY A 293 -43.56 -2.36 8.83
C GLY A 293 -43.76 -3.82 9.15
N TRP A 294 -44.94 -4.34 8.85
CA TRP A 294 -45.29 -5.75 9.08
C TRP A 294 -44.74 -6.67 7.97
N ASN A 295 -44.64 -6.15 6.76
CA ASN A 295 -44.16 -6.85 5.58
C ASN A 295 -42.71 -6.49 5.25
N ILE A 296 -42.03 -7.41 4.55
CA ILE A 296 -40.69 -7.16 4.02
C ILE A 296 -40.84 -6.31 2.76
N THR A 297 -40.12 -5.19 2.72
CA THR A 297 -40.18 -4.21 1.63
C THR A 297 -38.77 -3.81 1.18
N SER A 298 -38.68 -2.98 0.15
CA SER A 298 -37.42 -2.35 -0.29
C SER A 298 -36.68 -1.62 0.83
N LEU A 299 -37.43 -1.04 1.77
CA LEU A 299 -36.88 -0.31 2.90
C LEU A 299 -36.27 -1.24 3.96
N THR A 300 -36.75 -2.49 4.05
CA THR A 300 -36.12 -3.53 4.87
C THR A 300 -34.70 -3.81 4.36
N LEU A 301 -34.54 -4.00 3.04
CA LEU A 301 -33.25 -4.28 2.41
C LEU A 301 -32.24 -3.15 2.65
N SER A 302 -32.64 -1.89 2.45
CA SER A 302 -31.74 -0.75 2.64
C SER A 302 -31.32 -0.57 4.11
N ARG A 303 -32.21 -0.86 5.09
CA ARG A 303 -31.83 -0.88 6.51
C ARG A 303 -30.82 -1.97 6.83
N PHE A 304 -31.04 -3.18 6.34
CA PHE A 304 -30.10 -4.28 6.55
C PHE A 304 -28.75 -4.03 5.88
N TYR A 305 -28.75 -3.41 4.70
CA TYR A 305 -27.52 -2.94 4.06
C TYR A 305 -26.77 -1.93 4.94
N ALA A 306 -27.46 -0.89 5.45
CA ALA A 306 -26.85 0.07 6.38
C ALA A 306 -26.34 -0.58 7.68
N LEU A 307 -27.08 -1.54 8.23
CA LEU A 307 -26.66 -2.32 9.39
C LEU A 307 -25.37 -3.09 9.09
N HIS A 308 -25.29 -3.76 7.93
CA HIS A 308 -24.18 -4.62 7.56
C HIS A 308 -22.88 -3.85 7.26
N ILE A 309 -22.97 -2.68 6.62
CA ILE A 309 -21.77 -1.93 6.18
C ILE A 309 -21.32 -0.86 7.15
N LEU A 310 -22.20 -0.36 8.03
CA LEU A 310 -21.92 0.79 8.89
C LEU A 310 -22.00 0.43 10.36
N ILE A 311 -23.17 -0.01 10.83
CA ILE A 311 -23.42 -0.19 12.26
C ILE A 311 -22.64 -1.38 12.83
N LEU A 312 -22.74 -2.54 12.19
CA LEU A 312 -22.05 -3.75 12.65
C LEU A 312 -20.52 -3.61 12.53
N PRO A 313 -19.94 -3.04 11.45
CA PRO A 313 -18.49 -2.77 11.37
C PRO A 313 -18.00 -1.82 12.45
N ALA A 314 -18.72 -0.73 12.72
CA ALA A 314 -18.34 0.17 13.80
C ALA A 314 -18.37 -0.54 15.17
N LEU A 315 -19.42 -1.32 15.44
CA LEU A 315 -19.58 -2.05 16.69
C LEU A 315 -18.47 -3.10 16.89
N ILE A 316 -18.20 -3.93 15.88
CA ILE A 316 -17.20 -5.00 16.00
C ILE A 316 -15.78 -4.43 16.10
N VAL A 317 -15.46 -3.33 15.42
CA VAL A 317 -14.16 -2.65 15.57
C VAL A 317 -14.01 -2.12 16.99
N GLY A 318 -15.01 -1.42 17.52
CA GLY A 318 -14.97 -0.90 18.89
C GLY A 318 -14.81 -2.03 19.93
N MET A 319 -15.61 -3.08 19.81
CA MET A 319 -15.54 -4.24 20.71
C MET A 319 -14.23 -5.03 20.58
N MET A 320 -13.68 -5.13 19.37
CA MET A 320 -12.42 -5.81 19.11
C MET A 320 -11.23 -5.05 19.72
N LEU A 321 -11.23 -3.71 19.64
CA LEU A 321 -10.24 -2.88 20.33
C LEU A 321 -10.27 -3.11 21.85
N LEU A 322 -11.46 -3.08 22.46
CA LEU A 322 -11.63 -3.37 23.89
C LEU A 322 -11.11 -4.77 24.24
N HIS A 323 -11.46 -5.77 23.43
CA HIS A 323 -11.02 -7.15 23.61
C HIS A 323 -9.49 -7.27 23.56
N PHE A 324 -8.83 -6.66 22.57
CA PHE A 324 -7.37 -6.71 22.45
C PHE A 324 -6.64 -5.97 23.57
N ILE A 325 -7.17 -4.83 24.03
CA ILE A 325 -6.62 -4.08 25.16
C ILE A 325 -6.64 -4.96 26.43
N MET A 326 -7.75 -5.64 26.71
CA MET A 326 -7.88 -6.54 27.86
C MET A 326 -6.90 -7.72 27.78
N VAL A 327 -6.85 -8.41 26.64
CA VAL A 327 -5.87 -9.50 26.40
C VAL A 327 -4.44 -9.01 26.63
N ARG A 328 -4.11 -7.80 26.16
CA ARG A 328 -2.76 -7.26 26.27
C ARG A 328 -2.41 -6.89 27.71
N LYS A 329 -3.35 -6.31 28.46
CA LYS A 329 -3.18 -5.91 29.87
C LYS A 329 -3.03 -7.13 30.79
N GLN A 330 -3.85 -8.17 30.58
CA GLN A 330 -3.91 -9.33 31.48
C GLN A 330 -2.98 -10.48 31.07
N GLY A 331 -2.48 -10.46 29.83
CA GLY A 331 -1.63 -11.52 29.30
C GLY A 331 -2.40 -12.81 28.98
N ILE A 332 -1.77 -13.65 28.16
CA ILE A 332 -2.38 -14.92 27.71
C ILE A 332 -2.23 -15.98 28.81
N HIS A 333 -3.30 -16.76 29.01
CA HIS A 333 -3.32 -17.89 29.94
C HIS A 333 -2.34 -19.00 29.51
N LYS A 334 -1.54 -19.50 30.44
CA LYS A 334 -0.66 -20.66 30.22
C LYS A 334 -1.52 -21.89 29.91
N PRO A 335 -1.07 -22.81 29.04
CA PRO A 335 -1.76 -24.09 28.89
C PRO A 335 -1.79 -24.80 30.24
N LEU A 336 -2.84 -25.60 30.46
CA LEU A 336 -2.93 -26.50 31.61
C LEU A 336 -1.77 -27.49 31.63
#